data_AF-Q01S55-F1
#
_entry.id   AF-Q01S55-F1
#
_cell.length_a   1.000
_cell.length_b   1.000
_cell.length_c   1.000
_cell.angle_alpha   90.00
_cell.angle_beta   90.00
_cell.angle_gamma   90.00
#
_symmetry.space_group_name_H-M   'P 1'
#
loop_
_entity.id
_entity.type
_entity.pdbx_description
1 polymer ?
#
loop_
_entity_poly.entity_id
_entity_poly.type
_entity_poly.pdbx_seq_one_letter_code
_entity_poly.pdbx_strand_id
1 'polypeptide(L)'
;MKKHTPLGVEEDFFDEEPRDSSRVKRQIVTEYFGYYMNVMARDGRSPGYVDLFAGPGKYGSGEESIPILICKQVAANERLRNKVKLWFNEGDPELYKKLQENIAAIPKIDSFAHPPRITNRIISRAFAPQLSGMRTPSFIFVDPCGYKGVSLKLIASALQPFGNDCIFFFNYNRVNMKLSYELMNESVNSFFEAERAERVRSEIRGLESPKAREQIILAAVTTALKEQVHAYCLTFGFRTREGGGTSHHLVYATKDVRALNQMKVIYLKASSDKRDGVGSLDYDPRDAESTELCLFSPLDEVRERVLGVFAGRALTFDDLISEETETTFTKSAYRNVLLELEEEKRVTMDPPAEDRRFRPGGERRSLPGATTIRFSV
;
A
#
# COMPACT_ATOMS: atom_id res chain seq x y z
N MET A 1 14.47 -18.93 -21.24
CA MET A 1 14.44 -18.98 -19.77
C MET A 1 15.09 -17.69 -19.27
N LYS A 2 14.38 -16.85 -18.51
CA LYS A 2 14.99 -15.62 -18.00
C LYS A 2 16.09 -15.95 -16.99
N LYS A 3 17.27 -15.35 -17.16
CA LYS A 3 18.35 -15.49 -16.19
C LYS A 3 18.10 -14.57 -15.00
N HIS A 4 18.48 -15.04 -13.83
CA HIS A 4 18.32 -14.30 -12.58
C HIS A 4 19.67 -14.25 -11.87
N THR A 5 19.95 -13.13 -11.23
CA THR A 5 21.15 -12.94 -10.40
C THR A 5 21.12 -13.91 -9.21
N PRO A 6 22.25 -14.11 -8.49
CA PRO A 6 22.27 -14.87 -7.23
C PRO A 6 21.28 -14.34 -6.18
N LEU A 7 20.89 -13.07 -6.31
CA LEU A 7 19.92 -12.37 -5.46
C LEU A 7 18.47 -12.57 -5.92
N GLY A 8 18.24 -13.24 -7.06
CA GLY A 8 16.93 -13.58 -7.58
C GLY A 8 16.26 -12.49 -8.41
N VAL A 9 16.96 -11.40 -8.74
CA VAL A 9 16.51 -10.33 -9.66
C VAL A 9 16.70 -10.82 -11.10
N GLU A 10 15.77 -10.53 -12.01
CA GLU A 10 16.00 -10.78 -13.44
C GLU A 10 17.22 -9.94 -13.91
N GLU A 11 18.19 -10.53 -14.61
CA GLU A 11 19.47 -9.87 -14.94
C GLU A 11 19.29 -8.54 -15.69
N ASP A 12 18.27 -8.47 -16.55
CA ASP A 12 17.93 -7.35 -17.43
C ASP A 12 16.85 -6.42 -16.84
N PHE A 13 16.44 -6.62 -15.58
CA PHE A 13 15.26 -5.94 -15.01
C PHE A 13 15.34 -4.40 -15.06
N PHE A 14 16.56 -3.85 -14.92
CA PHE A 14 16.80 -2.40 -14.90
C PHE A 14 17.43 -1.88 -16.19
N ASP A 15 17.68 -2.72 -17.19
CA ASP A 15 18.48 -2.35 -18.36
C ASP A 15 17.69 -1.57 -19.41
N GLU A 16 16.37 -1.78 -19.46
CA GLU A 16 15.47 -1.11 -20.41
C GLU A 16 14.53 -0.13 -19.69
N GLU A 17 13.34 0.12 -20.25
CA GLU A 17 12.30 0.92 -19.61
C GLU A 17 11.62 0.17 -18.45
N PRO A 18 11.14 0.89 -17.42
CA PRO A 18 10.31 0.29 -16.40
C PRO A 18 9.01 -0.25 -17.00
N ARG A 19 8.65 -1.47 -16.59
CA ARG A 19 7.31 -2.03 -16.84
C ARG A 19 6.23 -1.12 -16.27
N ASP A 20 5.03 -1.15 -16.85
CA ASP A 20 3.89 -0.34 -16.36
C ASP A 20 3.55 -0.62 -14.89
N SER A 21 3.64 -1.89 -14.45
CA SER A 21 3.48 -2.26 -13.04
C SER A 21 4.51 -1.56 -12.14
N SER A 22 5.73 -1.32 -12.62
CA SER A 22 6.75 -0.54 -11.90
C SER A 22 6.40 0.94 -11.84
N ARG A 23 5.80 1.50 -12.91
CA ARG A 23 5.31 2.89 -12.92
C ARG A 23 4.13 3.10 -11.95
N VAL A 24 3.18 2.17 -11.88
CA VAL A 24 2.06 2.21 -10.92
C VAL A 24 2.55 2.09 -9.48
N LYS A 25 3.43 1.12 -9.20
CA LYS A 25 4.09 0.97 -7.88
C LYS A 25 4.81 2.25 -7.47
N ARG A 26 5.58 2.84 -8.40
CA ARG A 26 6.27 4.11 -8.19
C ARG A 26 5.29 5.23 -7.84
N GLN A 27 4.17 5.35 -8.55
CA GLN A 27 3.13 6.33 -8.23
C GLN A 27 2.61 6.14 -6.79
N ILE A 28 2.21 4.93 -6.42
CA ILE A 28 1.69 4.61 -5.09
C ILE A 28 2.67 5.02 -3.99
N VAL A 29 3.93 4.58 -4.09
CA VAL A 29 4.96 4.81 -3.06
C VAL A 29 5.29 6.30 -2.95
N THR A 30 5.43 7.00 -4.08
CA THR A 30 5.82 8.42 -4.09
C THR A 30 4.68 9.35 -3.65
N GLU A 31 3.42 9.03 -3.95
CA GLU A 31 2.27 9.76 -3.43
C GLU A 31 2.11 9.54 -1.92
N TYR A 32 2.26 8.30 -1.45
CA TYR A 32 2.18 8.02 -0.01
C TYR A 32 3.32 8.67 0.77
N PHE A 33 4.54 8.69 0.24
CA PHE A 33 5.64 9.43 0.84
C PHE A 33 5.29 10.92 1.02
N GLY A 34 4.72 11.57 0.00
CA GLY A 34 4.30 12.97 0.09
C GLY A 34 3.29 13.21 1.22
N TYR A 35 2.29 12.33 1.34
CA TYR A 35 1.35 12.35 2.45
C TYR A 35 2.04 12.15 3.81
N TYR A 36 2.82 11.08 3.94
CA TYR A 36 3.48 10.70 5.19
C TYR A 36 4.38 11.83 5.68
N MET A 37 5.19 12.45 4.81
CA MET A 37 6.05 13.58 5.17
C MET A 37 5.26 14.84 5.53
N ASN A 38 4.09 15.07 4.92
CA ASN A 38 3.21 16.17 5.30
C ASN A 38 2.59 15.99 6.70
N VAL A 39 2.34 14.76 7.11
CA VAL A 39 1.82 14.43 8.45
C VAL A 39 2.96 14.43 9.48
N MET A 40 4.06 13.74 9.18
CA MET A 40 5.08 13.38 10.17
C MET A 40 6.20 14.40 10.32
N ALA A 41 6.48 15.27 9.33
CA ALA A 41 7.45 16.36 9.46
C ALA A 41 6.83 17.67 10.02
N ARG A 42 5.83 17.54 10.89
CA ARG A 42 5.24 18.63 11.70
C ARG A 42 5.96 18.77 13.05
N ASP A 43 5.76 19.89 13.73
CA ASP A 43 6.10 20.10 15.16
C ASP A 43 7.52 19.68 15.56
N GLY A 44 8.54 20.16 14.84
CA GLY A 44 9.95 19.88 15.14
C GLY A 44 10.41 18.43 14.95
N ARG A 45 9.54 17.51 14.49
CA ARG A 45 9.89 16.10 14.28
C ARG A 45 10.61 15.87 12.95
N SER A 46 11.56 14.94 12.96
CA SER A 46 12.26 14.43 11.79
C SER A 46 11.75 13.03 11.44
N PRO A 47 10.93 12.86 10.38
CA PRO A 47 10.54 11.55 9.90
C PRO A 47 11.60 10.93 8.99
N GLY A 48 11.49 9.63 8.76
CA GLY A 48 12.36 8.87 7.87
C GLY A 48 11.63 8.26 6.68
N TYR A 49 12.38 8.02 5.62
CA TYR A 49 12.02 7.06 4.59
C TYR A 49 13.10 6.00 4.48
N VAL A 50 12.68 4.75 4.43
CA VAL A 50 13.57 3.60 4.33
C VAL A 50 13.17 2.77 3.12
N ASP A 51 14.07 2.64 2.16
CA ASP A 51 13.94 1.68 1.07
C ASP A 51 14.92 0.54 1.28
N LEU A 52 14.43 -0.66 1.54
CA LEU A 52 15.28 -1.82 1.82
C LEU A 52 15.83 -2.48 0.54
N PHE A 53 15.28 -2.15 -0.63
CA PHE A 53 15.60 -2.73 -1.94
C PHE A 53 15.56 -1.65 -3.03
N ALA A 54 16.44 -0.66 -2.91
CA ALA A 54 16.35 0.60 -3.66
C ALA A 54 16.65 0.47 -5.17
N GLY A 55 17.35 -0.57 -5.60
CA GLY A 55 17.84 -0.71 -6.97
C GLY A 55 18.87 0.37 -7.34
N PRO A 56 19.19 0.53 -8.63
CA PRO A 56 20.21 1.47 -9.10
C PRO A 56 19.76 2.95 -9.11
N GLY A 57 18.50 3.23 -8.79
CA GLY A 57 17.92 4.58 -8.83
C GLY A 57 17.44 5.06 -10.21
N LYS A 58 18.05 4.58 -11.29
CA LYS A 58 17.61 4.85 -12.66
C LYS A 58 17.60 3.57 -13.49
N TYR A 59 16.64 3.49 -14.40
CA TYR A 59 16.59 2.48 -15.45
C TYR A 59 17.59 2.83 -16.56
N GLY A 60 17.94 1.85 -17.40
CA GLY A 60 18.87 2.06 -18.52
C GLY A 60 18.35 3.05 -19.57
N SER A 61 17.02 3.22 -19.66
CA SER A 61 16.39 4.30 -20.44
C SER A 61 16.62 5.72 -19.88
N GLY A 62 17.18 5.84 -18.68
CA GLY A 62 17.30 7.08 -17.92
C GLY A 62 16.06 7.43 -17.08
N GLU A 63 14.97 6.66 -17.18
CA GLU A 63 13.78 6.88 -16.36
C GLU A 63 14.09 6.67 -14.87
N GLU A 64 13.58 7.57 -14.03
CA GLU A 64 13.89 7.59 -12.60
C GLU A 64 13.02 6.61 -11.82
N SER A 65 13.67 5.85 -10.93
CA SER A 65 13.01 4.97 -9.98
C SER A 65 12.73 5.69 -8.65
N ILE A 66 12.09 4.96 -7.72
CA ILE A 66 11.59 5.47 -6.44
C ILE A 66 12.63 6.29 -5.65
N PRO A 67 13.85 5.79 -5.32
CA PRO A 67 14.80 6.55 -4.50
C PRO A 67 15.16 7.92 -5.07
N ILE A 68 15.26 8.05 -6.40
CA ILE A 68 15.55 9.33 -7.07
C ILE A 68 14.36 10.28 -6.96
N LEU A 69 13.14 9.79 -7.20
CA LEU A 69 11.93 10.60 -7.06
C LEU A 69 11.73 11.07 -5.61
N ILE A 70 11.99 10.22 -4.63
CA ILE A 70 11.95 10.59 -3.21
C ILE A 70 12.94 11.70 -2.90
N CYS A 71 14.21 11.55 -3.33
CA CYS A 71 15.22 12.59 -3.14
C CYS A 71 14.80 13.91 -3.82
N LYS A 72 14.24 13.86 -5.04
CA LYS A 72 13.75 15.07 -5.72
C LYS A 72 12.60 15.75 -4.97
N GLN A 73 11.65 14.99 -4.41
CA GLN A 73 10.59 15.57 -3.59
C GLN A 73 11.14 16.27 -2.35
N VAL A 74 12.15 15.68 -1.68
CA VAL A 74 12.84 16.32 -0.54
C VAL A 74 13.57 17.58 -1.00
N ALA A 75 14.35 17.50 -2.09
CA ALA A 75 15.12 18.61 -2.64
C ALA A 75 14.24 19.81 -3.01
N ALA A 76 13.04 19.57 -3.51
CA ALA A 76 12.08 20.60 -3.88
C ALA A 76 11.48 21.37 -2.70
N ASN A 77 11.54 20.84 -1.47
CA ASN A 77 10.87 21.42 -0.31
C ASN A 77 11.84 21.69 0.85
N GLU A 78 12.06 22.98 1.16
CA GLU A 78 13.00 23.40 2.21
C GLU A 78 12.72 22.79 3.59
N ARG A 79 11.44 22.71 3.99
CA ARG A 79 11.05 22.06 5.24
C ARG A 79 11.48 20.59 5.26
N LEU A 80 11.39 19.89 4.14
CA LEU A 80 11.79 18.49 4.04
C LEU A 80 13.30 18.33 4.05
N ARG A 81 14.05 19.17 3.31
CA ARG A 81 15.53 19.15 3.30
C ARG A 81 16.13 19.28 4.71
N ASN A 82 15.47 20.05 5.58
CA ASN A 82 15.94 20.29 6.94
C ASN A 82 15.53 19.20 7.96
N LYS A 83 14.64 18.26 7.59
CA LYS A 83 14.01 17.35 8.56
C LYS A 83 14.09 15.87 8.19
N VAL A 84 13.94 15.54 6.91
CA VAL A 84 13.73 14.16 6.47
C VAL A 84 15.05 13.39 6.52
N LYS A 85 15.01 12.18 7.06
CA LYS A 85 16.13 11.23 7.03
C LYS A 85 15.86 10.17 5.98
N LEU A 86 16.79 9.97 5.06
CA LEU A 86 16.65 8.97 4.00
C LEU A 86 17.62 7.81 4.24
N TRP A 87 17.13 6.58 4.12
CA TRP A 87 17.95 5.37 4.11
C TRP A 87 17.58 4.52 2.91
N PHE A 88 18.55 4.29 2.02
CA PHE A 88 18.44 3.40 0.87
C PHE A 88 19.40 2.23 1.05
N ASN A 89 18.91 1.00 0.87
CA ASN A 89 19.72 -0.21 0.89
C ASN A 89 19.62 -0.93 -0.45
N GLU A 90 20.76 -1.35 -0.99
CA GLU A 90 20.85 -2.19 -2.19
C GLU A 90 21.81 -3.35 -1.93
N GLY A 91 21.35 -4.59 -2.10
CA GLY A 91 22.15 -5.77 -1.79
C GLY A 91 23.21 -6.09 -2.84
N ASP A 92 22.96 -5.74 -4.10
CA ASP A 92 23.90 -5.93 -5.20
C ASP A 92 24.98 -4.85 -5.20
N PRO A 93 26.29 -5.21 -5.13
CA PRO A 93 27.37 -4.22 -5.08
C PRO A 93 27.47 -3.32 -6.32
N GLU A 94 27.06 -3.79 -7.51
CA GLU A 94 27.11 -3.00 -8.74
C GLU A 94 25.94 -2.01 -8.79
N LEU A 95 24.73 -2.48 -8.49
CA LEU A 95 23.56 -1.60 -8.40
C LEU A 95 23.71 -0.58 -7.27
N TYR A 96 24.32 -0.96 -6.16
CA TYR A 96 24.65 -0.06 -5.05
C TYR A 96 25.56 1.09 -5.50
N LYS A 97 26.61 0.83 -6.26
CA LYS A 97 27.49 1.88 -6.80
C LYS A 97 26.72 2.83 -7.72
N LYS A 98 25.91 2.29 -8.64
CA LYS A 98 25.03 3.08 -9.52
C LYS A 98 24.07 3.95 -8.71
N LEU A 99 23.50 3.42 -7.63
CA LEU A 99 22.60 4.16 -6.74
C LEU A 99 23.31 5.35 -6.08
N GLN A 100 24.54 5.15 -5.59
CA GLN A 100 25.32 6.24 -5.00
C GLN A 100 25.59 7.37 -6.00
N GLU A 101 26.05 7.02 -7.20
CA GLU A 101 26.32 7.97 -8.28
C GLU A 101 25.04 8.73 -8.68
N ASN A 102 23.94 8.01 -8.87
CA ASN A 102 22.66 8.61 -9.27
C ASN A 102 22.07 9.53 -8.21
N ILE A 103 22.21 9.21 -6.91
CA ILE A 103 21.76 10.09 -5.82
C ILE A 103 22.66 11.33 -5.71
N ALA A 104 23.99 11.17 -5.81
CA ALA A 104 24.93 12.28 -5.75
C ALA A 104 24.71 13.30 -6.89
N ALA A 105 24.24 12.83 -8.05
CA ALA A 105 23.93 13.69 -9.19
C ALA A 105 22.64 14.52 -9.04
N ILE A 106 21.86 14.36 -7.98
CA ILE A 106 20.60 15.08 -7.79
C ILE A 106 20.87 16.53 -7.39
N PRO A 107 20.28 17.53 -8.10
CA PRO A 107 20.41 18.92 -7.71
C PRO A 107 19.96 19.16 -6.26
N LYS A 108 20.75 19.93 -5.50
CA LYS A 108 20.52 20.30 -4.09
C LYS A 108 20.63 19.13 -3.10
N ILE A 109 21.16 17.98 -3.48
CA ILE A 109 21.35 16.86 -2.54
C ILE A 109 22.26 17.26 -1.35
N ASP A 110 23.28 18.07 -1.61
CA ASP A 110 24.22 18.57 -0.60
C ASP A 110 23.59 19.55 0.40
N SER A 111 22.39 20.07 0.11
CA SER A 111 21.66 20.98 1.01
C SER A 111 20.78 20.25 2.03
N PHE A 112 20.82 18.92 2.08
CA PHE A 112 20.05 18.14 3.03
C PHE A 112 20.74 18.21 4.39
N ALA A 113 20.01 18.64 5.43
CA ALA A 113 20.53 18.63 6.80
C ALA A 113 20.88 17.21 7.28
N HIS A 114 20.27 16.20 6.66
CA HIS A 114 20.59 14.80 6.85
C HIS A 114 20.90 14.17 5.47
N PRO A 115 22.18 14.02 5.10
CA PRO A 115 22.55 13.36 3.86
C PRO A 115 21.93 11.96 3.75
N PRO A 116 21.51 11.49 2.55
CA PRO A 116 20.98 10.15 2.38
C PRO A 116 21.98 9.09 2.84
N ARG A 117 21.53 8.19 3.71
CA ARG A 117 22.32 7.01 4.09
C ARG A 117 22.12 5.92 3.04
N ILE A 118 23.17 5.56 2.33
CA ILE A 118 23.14 4.47 1.33
C ILE A 118 23.95 3.29 1.88
N THR A 119 23.39 2.08 1.89
CA THR A 119 24.06 0.88 2.41
C THR A 119 24.04 -0.27 1.42
N ASN A 120 25.12 -1.07 1.41
CA ASN A 120 25.19 -2.32 0.66
C ASN A 120 25.06 -3.52 1.61
N ARG A 121 23.83 -3.99 1.85
CA ARG A 121 23.60 -5.16 2.71
C ARG A 121 22.50 -6.05 2.18
N ILE A 122 22.70 -7.36 2.32
CA ILE A 122 21.68 -8.37 2.07
C ILE A 122 20.66 -8.38 3.21
N ILE A 123 19.41 -8.03 2.90
CA ILE A 123 18.31 -8.03 3.88
C ILE A 123 17.92 -9.47 4.23
N SER A 124 17.84 -9.74 5.53
CA SER A 124 17.46 -11.04 6.08
C SER A 124 16.79 -10.87 7.44
N ARG A 125 16.36 -11.98 8.06
CA ARG A 125 15.80 -12.00 9.43
C ARG A 125 16.71 -11.34 10.47
N ALA A 126 18.03 -11.32 10.26
CA ALA A 126 18.99 -10.68 11.17
C ALA A 126 18.81 -9.14 11.27
N PHE A 127 18.06 -8.53 10.35
CA PHE A 127 17.73 -7.10 10.41
C PHE A 127 16.60 -6.77 11.38
N ALA A 128 15.84 -7.76 11.86
CA ALA A 128 14.71 -7.53 12.75
C ALA A 128 15.05 -6.64 13.97
N PRO A 129 16.14 -6.86 14.72
CA PRO A 129 16.51 -6.00 15.85
C PRO A 129 16.85 -4.56 15.43
N GLN A 130 17.45 -4.38 14.26
CA GLN A 130 17.76 -3.05 13.74
C GLN A 130 16.49 -2.29 13.38
N LEU A 131 15.52 -2.95 12.76
CA LEU A 131 14.25 -2.36 12.35
C LEU A 131 13.35 -2.05 13.56
N SER A 132 13.25 -2.97 14.53
CA SER A 132 12.47 -2.74 15.75
C SER A 132 13.11 -1.72 16.69
N GLY A 133 14.42 -1.50 16.60
CA GLY A 133 15.15 -0.47 17.34
C GLY A 133 15.08 0.94 16.74
N MET A 134 14.40 1.14 15.60
CA MET A 134 14.32 2.45 14.95
C MET A 134 13.56 3.46 15.82
N ARG A 135 14.21 4.58 16.15
CA ARG A 135 13.59 5.69 16.91
C ARG A 135 12.94 6.75 16.04
N THR A 136 13.30 6.80 14.76
CA THR A 136 12.77 7.76 13.79
C THR A 136 11.51 7.16 13.18
N PRO A 137 10.32 7.77 13.37
CA PRO A 137 9.11 7.33 12.67
C PRO A 137 9.38 7.34 11.17
N SER A 138 9.16 6.21 10.51
CA SER A 138 9.57 6.04 9.13
C SER A 138 8.51 5.37 8.26
N PHE A 139 8.37 5.88 7.04
CA PHE A 139 7.72 5.14 5.96
C PHE A 139 8.74 4.17 5.36
N ILE A 140 8.46 2.87 5.44
CA ILE A 140 9.35 1.78 5.03
C ILE A 140 8.80 1.13 3.76
N PHE A 141 9.67 0.93 2.79
CA PHE A 141 9.37 0.26 1.53
C PHE A 141 10.23 -1.00 1.39
N VAL A 142 9.56 -2.12 1.09
CA VAL A 142 10.18 -3.45 1.05
C VAL A 142 9.77 -4.17 -0.22
N ASP A 143 10.56 -4.03 -1.27
CA ASP A 143 10.29 -4.62 -2.58
C ASP A 143 11.39 -5.59 -3.00
N PRO A 144 11.42 -6.81 -2.42
CA PRO A 144 12.38 -7.81 -2.81
C PRO A 144 12.08 -8.25 -4.25
N CYS A 145 12.81 -7.69 -5.21
CA CYS A 145 12.78 -8.17 -6.59
C CYS A 145 13.36 -9.60 -6.64
N GLY A 146 12.50 -10.59 -6.39
CA GLY A 146 12.83 -12.02 -6.39
C GLY A 146 13.64 -12.56 -5.20
N TYR A 147 13.91 -11.75 -4.17
CA TYR A 147 14.74 -12.12 -3.02
C TYR A 147 14.09 -13.14 -2.06
N LYS A 148 14.91 -14.05 -1.52
CA LYS A 148 14.59 -14.90 -0.36
C LYS A 148 15.10 -14.20 0.91
N GLY A 149 14.22 -13.77 1.82
CA GLY A 149 14.71 -13.24 3.11
C GLY A 149 13.79 -12.30 3.87
N VAL A 150 12.75 -11.77 3.21
CA VAL A 150 11.70 -10.99 3.87
C VAL A 150 10.67 -11.95 4.44
N SER A 151 10.49 -11.95 5.76
CA SER A 151 9.43 -12.71 6.45
C SER A 151 8.40 -11.76 7.05
N LEU A 152 7.20 -12.25 7.36
CA LEU A 152 6.20 -11.44 8.06
C LEU A 152 6.71 -10.93 9.41
N LYS A 153 7.52 -11.72 10.12
CA LYS A 153 8.23 -11.30 11.34
C LYS A 153 9.16 -10.10 11.11
N LEU A 154 9.86 -10.03 9.97
CA LEU A 154 10.71 -8.90 9.63
C LEU A 154 9.87 -7.64 9.37
N ILE A 155 8.77 -7.78 8.62
CA ILE A 155 7.82 -6.68 8.37
C ILE A 155 7.19 -6.19 9.68
N ALA A 156 6.75 -7.09 10.55
CA ALA A 156 6.23 -6.76 11.88
C ALA A 156 7.28 -6.03 12.73
N SER A 157 8.53 -6.49 12.72
CA SER A 157 9.63 -5.79 13.42
C SER A 157 9.81 -4.35 12.91
N ALA A 158 9.64 -4.14 11.61
CA ALA A 158 9.70 -2.81 10.98
C ALA A 158 8.52 -1.91 11.34
N LEU A 159 7.33 -2.49 11.57
CA LEU A 159 6.12 -1.78 11.99
C LEU A 159 6.03 -1.56 13.50
N GLN A 160 6.81 -2.27 14.31
CA GLN A 160 6.73 -2.20 15.76
C GLN A 160 6.97 -0.78 16.33
N PRO A 161 7.96 0.00 15.85
CA PRO A 161 8.19 1.37 16.34
C PRO A 161 7.02 2.33 16.09
N PHE A 162 7.00 3.42 16.86
CA PHE A 162 5.95 4.44 16.73
C PHE A 162 5.99 5.12 15.36
N GLY A 163 4.80 5.26 14.74
CA GLY A 163 4.61 6.00 13.50
C GLY A 163 5.22 5.35 12.26
N ASN A 164 5.66 4.09 12.35
CA ASN A 164 6.13 3.37 11.18
C ASN A 164 4.96 2.83 10.36
N ASP A 165 5.00 3.13 9.06
CA ASP A 165 4.12 2.55 8.05
C ASP A 165 4.97 1.75 7.06
N CYS A 166 4.40 0.71 6.47
CA CYS A 166 5.12 -0.16 5.56
C CYS A 166 4.32 -0.42 4.28
N ILE A 167 4.98 -0.31 3.12
CA ILE A 167 4.52 -0.93 1.88
C ILE A 167 5.51 -2.04 1.54
N PHE A 168 5.00 -3.24 1.29
CA PHE A 168 5.84 -4.34 0.85
C PHE A 168 5.23 -5.12 -0.32
N PHE A 169 6.11 -5.61 -1.18
CA PHE A 169 5.76 -6.46 -2.30
C PHE A 169 5.54 -7.90 -1.82
N PHE A 170 4.40 -8.48 -2.20
CA PHE A 170 4.03 -9.85 -1.94
C PHE A 170 3.83 -10.61 -3.25
N ASN A 171 4.77 -11.48 -3.60
CA ASN A 171 4.69 -12.31 -4.81
C ASN A 171 3.65 -13.43 -4.65
N TYR A 172 2.38 -13.06 -4.80
CA TYR A 172 1.26 -13.98 -4.66
C TYR A 172 1.41 -15.20 -5.55
N ASN A 173 1.71 -15.04 -6.84
CA ASN A 173 1.82 -16.16 -7.77
C ASN A 173 2.86 -17.19 -7.29
N ARG A 174 4.05 -16.72 -6.89
CA ARG A 174 5.12 -17.59 -6.41
C ARG A 174 4.77 -18.26 -5.08
N VAL A 175 4.10 -17.57 -4.17
CA VAL A 175 3.68 -18.13 -2.87
C VAL A 175 2.56 -19.15 -3.06
N ASN A 176 1.55 -18.80 -3.85
CA ASN A 176 0.42 -19.66 -4.21
C ASN A 176 0.88 -20.98 -4.84
N MET A 177 1.83 -20.91 -5.78
CA MET A 177 2.47 -22.07 -6.38
C MET A 177 3.20 -22.89 -5.30
N LYS A 178 4.08 -22.28 -4.51
CA LYS A 178 4.89 -22.97 -3.49
C LYS A 178 4.05 -23.67 -2.42
N LEU A 179 2.87 -23.15 -2.08
CA LEU A 179 1.96 -23.76 -1.11
C LEU A 179 1.48 -25.16 -1.53
N SER A 180 1.53 -25.49 -2.82
CA SER A 180 1.14 -26.80 -3.35
C SER A 180 2.30 -27.80 -3.47
N TYR A 181 3.54 -27.41 -3.15
CA TYR A 181 4.73 -28.27 -3.31
C TYR A 181 5.47 -28.45 -1.99
N GLU A 182 5.55 -29.68 -1.49
CA GLU A 182 6.21 -30.01 -0.21
C GLU A 182 7.69 -29.60 -0.19
N LEU A 183 8.40 -29.75 -1.31
CA LEU A 183 9.79 -29.33 -1.48
C LEU A 183 10.02 -27.84 -1.17
N MET A 184 8.97 -27.02 -1.23
CA MET A 184 9.02 -25.57 -0.99
C MET A 184 8.57 -25.17 0.42
N ASN A 185 8.26 -26.14 1.29
CA ASN A 185 7.74 -25.89 2.63
C ASN A 185 8.64 -24.99 3.46
N GLU A 186 9.97 -25.17 3.40
CA GLU A 186 10.90 -24.31 4.12
C GLU A 186 10.77 -22.83 3.71
N SER A 187 10.62 -22.55 2.41
CA SER A 187 10.46 -21.18 1.91
C SER A 187 9.14 -20.56 2.36
N VAL A 188 8.05 -21.32 2.37
CA VAL A 188 6.73 -20.84 2.79
C VAL A 188 6.70 -20.63 4.31
N ASN A 189 7.19 -21.61 5.07
CA ASN A 189 7.34 -21.52 6.52
C ASN A 189 8.27 -20.38 6.91
N SER A 190 9.27 -20.07 6.08
CA SER A 190 10.16 -18.95 6.34
C SER A 190 9.45 -17.60 6.22
N PHE A 191 8.47 -17.49 5.33
CA PHE A 191 7.66 -16.29 5.15
C PHE A 191 6.55 -16.16 6.20
N PHE A 192 5.70 -17.19 6.34
CA PHE A 192 4.48 -17.19 7.16
C PHE A 192 4.67 -17.63 8.62
N GLU A 193 5.78 -18.31 8.93
CA GLU A 193 5.94 -19.19 10.09
C GLU A 193 5.24 -20.54 9.88
N ALA A 194 5.79 -21.62 10.46
CA ALA A 194 5.40 -22.99 10.13
C ALA A 194 3.92 -23.28 10.46
N GLU A 195 3.45 -22.83 11.62
CA GLU A 195 2.09 -23.05 12.10
C GLU A 195 1.04 -22.36 11.20
N ARG A 196 1.30 -21.11 10.82
CA ARG A 196 0.41 -20.36 9.93
C ARG A 196 0.46 -20.90 8.51
N ALA A 197 1.65 -21.26 8.00
CA ALA A 197 1.78 -21.90 6.71
C ALA A 197 0.94 -23.17 6.63
N GLU A 198 0.90 -23.97 7.69
CA GLU A 198 0.10 -25.18 7.74
C GLU A 198 -1.41 -24.92 7.76
N ARG A 199 -1.86 -23.93 8.54
CA ARG A 199 -3.26 -23.48 8.49
C ARG A 199 -3.67 -23.07 7.08
N VAL A 200 -2.85 -22.24 6.41
CA VAL A 200 -3.10 -21.81 5.04
C VAL A 200 -3.17 -23.00 4.09
N ARG A 201 -2.25 -23.96 4.18
CA ARG A 201 -2.28 -25.19 3.35
C ARG A 201 -3.55 -26.00 3.56
N SER A 202 -4.03 -26.09 4.81
CA SER A 202 -5.26 -26.79 5.15
C SER A 202 -6.49 -26.08 4.58
N GLU A 203 -6.60 -24.77 4.75
CA GLU A 203 -7.76 -23.97 4.31
C GLU A 203 -7.89 -23.89 2.79
N ILE A 204 -6.77 -23.88 2.06
CA ILE A 204 -6.79 -23.85 0.59
C ILE A 204 -6.93 -25.23 -0.06
N ARG A 205 -6.89 -26.31 0.72
CA ARG A 205 -6.98 -27.67 0.21
C ARG A 205 -8.39 -27.94 -0.30
N GLY A 206 -8.50 -28.37 -1.57
CA GLY A 206 -9.79 -28.66 -2.19
C GLY A 206 -10.57 -27.44 -2.67
N LEU A 207 -10.01 -26.23 -2.57
CA LEU A 207 -10.62 -25.05 -3.19
C LEU A 207 -10.34 -25.01 -4.68
N GLU A 208 -11.42 -24.95 -5.47
CA GLU A 208 -11.35 -24.81 -6.92
C GLU A 208 -11.30 -23.36 -7.37
N SER A 209 -11.80 -22.42 -6.56
CA SER A 209 -11.85 -20.99 -6.90
C SER A 209 -10.49 -20.30 -6.69
N PRO A 210 -9.84 -19.77 -7.75
CA PRO A 210 -8.60 -19.01 -7.61
C PRO A 210 -8.76 -17.76 -6.75
N LYS A 211 -9.93 -17.11 -6.82
CA LYS A 211 -10.25 -15.91 -6.02
C LYS A 211 -10.38 -16.25 -4.52
N ALA A 212 -11.05 -17.34 -4.18
CA ALA A 212 -11.18 -17.77 -2.78
C ALA A 212 -9.81 -18.14 -2.19
N ARG A 213 -8.99 -18.83 -2.99
CA ARG A 213 -7.61 -19.17 -2.61
C ARG A 213 -6.74 -17.93 -2.40
N GLU A 214 -6.85 -16.94 -3.28
CA GLU A 214 -6.18 -15.65 -3.13
C GLU A 214 -6.57 -14.94 -1.84
N GLN A 215 -7.88 -14.88 -1.54
CA GLN A 215 -8.40 -14.24 -0.33
C GLN A 215 -7.86 -14.88 0.95
N ILE A 216 -7.79 -16.22 1.02
CA ILE A 216 -7.24 -16.92 2.20
C ILE A 216 -5.75 -16.61 2.39
N ILE A 217 -4.97 -16.63 1.32
CA ILE A 217 -3.53 -16.37 1.39
C ILE A 217 -3.26 -14.93 1.84
N LEU A 218 -4.02 -13.96 1.32
CA LEU A 218 -3.90 -12.56 1.74
C LEU A 218 -4.40 -12.37 3.18
N ALA A 219 -5.51 -13.02 3.56
CA ALA A 219 -6.03 -12.98 4.93
C ALA A 219 -5.00 -13.51 5.94
N ALA A 220 -4.19 -14.51 5.57
CA ALA A 220 -3.11 -14.98 6.43
C ALA A 220 -2.01 -13.92 6.65
N VAL A 221 -1.70 -13.12 5.63
CA VAL A 221 -0.76 -11.98 5.73
C VAL A 221 -1.34 -10.89 6.64
N THR A 222 -2.60 -10.49 6.41
CA THR A 222 -3.24 -9.43 7.21
C THR A 222 -3.39 -9.84 8.67
N THR A 223 -3.84 -11.08 8.91
CA THR A 223 -4.00 -11.64 10.26
C THR A 223 -2.67 -11.69 11.00
N ALA A 224 -1.58 -12.10 10.35
CA ALA A 224 -0.26 -12.12 10.98
C ALA A 224 0.18 -10.74 11.47
N LEU A 225 -0.01 -9.69 10.65
CA LEU A 225 0.38 -8.33 11.01
C LEU A 225 -0.56 -7.72 12.06
N LYS A 226 -1.85 -8.06 12.02
CA LYS A 226 -2.84 -7.65 13.03
C LYS A 226 -2.54 -8.25 14.40
N GLU A 227 -2.18 -9.54 14.45
CA GLU A 227 -1.84 -10.24 15.69
C GLU A 227 -0.49 -9.79 16.28
N GLN A 228 0.53 -9.56 15.44
CA GLN A 228 1.88 -9.23 15.94
C GLN A 228 2.04 -7.76 16.32
N VAL A 229 1.41 -6.84 15.59
CA VAL A 229 1.65 -5.39 15.76
C VAL A 229 0.38 -4.53 15.66
N HIS A 230 -0.81 -5.13 15.68
CA HIS A 230 -2.10 -4.43 15.56
C HIS A 230 -2.17 -3.53 14.32
N ALA A 231 -1.52 -3.93 13.23
CA ALA A 231 -1.57 -3.19 11.99
C ALA A 231 -2.84 -3.51 11.20
N TYR A 232 -3.44 -2.47 10.62
CA TYR A 232 -4.40 -2.57 9.54
C TYR A 232 -3.65 -2.75 8.23
N CYS A 233 -4.20 -3.57 7.34
CA CYS A 233 -3.58 -3.87 6.05
C CYS A 233 -4.54 -3.53 4.90
N LEU A 234 -3.96 -3.08 3.78
CA LEU A 234 -4.67 -2.89 2.52
C LEU A 234 -3.82 -3.45 1.38
N THR A 235 -4.42 -4.21 0.47
CA THR A 235 -3.71 -4.86 -0.63
C THR A 235 -4.07 -4.20 -1.96
N PHE A 236 -3.08 -4.03 -2.82
CA PHE A 236 -3.27 -3.60 -4.21
C PHE A 236 -2.77 -4.69 -5.16
N GLY A 237 -3.66 -5.25 -5.98
CA GLY A 237 -3.36 -6.36 -6.88
C GLY A 237 -2.68 -5.92 -8.18
N PHE A 238 -1.83 -6.77 -8.75
CA PHE A 238 -1.29 -6.59 -10.09
C PHE A 238 -1.60 -7.81 -10.94
N ARG A 239 -2.40 -7.64 -11.99
CA ARG A 239 -2.83 -8.73 -12.86
C ARG A 239 -1.84 -9.00 -13.99
N THR A 240 -1.78 -10.24 -14.44
CA THR A 240 -0.99 -10.65 -15.61
C THR A 240 -1.75 -10.34 -16.88
N ARG A 241 -1.04 -9.88 -17.91
CA ARG A 241 -1.62 -9.69 -19.24
C ARG A 241 -2.15 -11.01 -19.82
N GLU A 242 -1.40 -12.08 -19.61
CA GLU A 242 -1.81 -13.44 -19.98
C GLU A 242 -2.74 -14.02 -18.91
N GLY A 243 -3.99 -14.32 -19.27
CA GLY A 243 -4.94 -15.03 -18.43
C GLY A 243 -5.56 -14.25 -17.27
N GLY A 244 -5.11 -13.02 -16.97
CA GLY A 244 -5.73 -12.16 -15.96
C GLY A 244 -5.53 -12.58 -14.50
N GLY A 245 -4.67 -13.57 -14.24
CA GLY A 245 -4.37 -14.02 -12.90
C GLY A 245 -3.59 -12.95 -12.11
N THR A 246 -3.55 -13.08 -10.79
CA THR A 246 -2.73 -12.18 -9.97
C THR A 246 -1.27 -12.58 -10.01
N SER A 247 -0.41 -11.64 -10.37
CA SER A 247 1.04 -11.81 -10.27
C SER A 247 1.54 -11.58 -8.84
N HIS A 248 1.21 -10.42 -8.28
CA HIS A 248 1.66 -9.98 -6.97
C HIS A 248 0.70 -8.94 -6.38
N HIS A 249 0.93 -8.63 -5.11
CA HIS A 249 0.27 -7.54 -4.39
C HIS A 249 1.30 -6.56 -3.87
N LEU A 250 0.93 -5.28 -3.81
CA LEU A 250 1.53 -4.34 -2.86
C LEU A 250 0.66 -4.32 -1.60
N VAL A 251 1.23 -4.76 -0.49
CA VAL A 251 0.55 -4.76 0.81
C VAL A 251 1.02 -3.53 1.57
N TYR A 252 0.08 -2.66 1.90
CA TYR A 252 0.28 -1.55 2.81
C TYR A 252 -0.14 -1.97 4.22
N ALA A 253 0.62 -1.57 5.22
CA ALA A 253 0.36 -1.85 6.62
C ALA A 253 0.65 -0.61 7.49
N THR A 254 -0.27 -0.28 8.39
CA THR A 254 -0.19 0.87 9.30
C THR A 254 -0.92 0.60 10.61
N LYS A 255 -0.58 1.34 11.66
CA LYS A 255 -1.32 1.36 12.94
C LYS A 255 -2.26 2.58 13.07
N ASP A 256 -2.32 3.46 12.05
CA ASP A 256 -3.14 4.67 12.06
C ASP A 256 -4.27 4.56 11.03
N VAL A 257 -5.52 4.70 11.49
CA VAL A 257 -6.72 4.58 10.65
C VAL A 257 -6.83 5.72 9.62
N ARG A 258 -6.29 6.91 9.90
CA ARG A 258 -6.28 8.03 8.95
C ARG A 258 -5.30 7.75 7.82
N ALA A 259 -4.15 7.17 8.15
CA ALA A 259 -3.15 6.74 7.18
C ALA A 259 -3.70 5.63 6.26
N LEU A 260 -4.43 4.66 6.83
CA LEU A 260 -5.17 3.64 6.08
C LEU A 260 -6.18 4.25 5.12
N ASN A 261 -7.01 5.17 5.59
CA ASN A 261 -8.01 5.84 4.77
C ASN A 261 -7.38 6.66 3.64
N GLN A 262 -6.22 7.27 3.88
CA GLN A 262 -5.48 7.94 2.82
C GLN A 262 -4.94 6.94 1.79
N MET A 263 -4.44 5.78 2.22
CA MET A 263 -3.98 4.77 1.28
C MET A 263 -5.11 4.25 0.39
N LYS A 264 -6.35 4.10 0.91
CA LYS A 264 -7.52 3.76 0.07
C LYS A 264 -7.70 4.75 -1.09
N VAL A 265 -7.49 6.05 -0.84
CA VAL A 265 -7.57 7.09 -1.89
C VAL A 265 -6.43 6.96 -2.90
N ILE A 266 -5.20 6.70 -2.44
CA ILE A 266 -4.03 6.54 -3.32
C ILE A 266 -4.19 5.28 -4.18
N TYR A 267 -4.61 4.17 -3.58
CA TYR A 267 -4.90 2.93 -4.30
C TYR A 267 -6.03 3.12 -5.29
N LEU A 268 -7.15 3.76 -4.91
CA LEU A 268 -8.23 4.12 -5.83
C LEU A 268 -7.69 4.90 -7.03
N LYS A 269 -6.84 5.90 -6.81
CA LYS A 269 -6.25 6.69 -7.89
C LYS A 269 -5.27 5.89 -8.75
N ALA A 270 -4.64 4.85 -8.21
CA ALA A 270 -3.71 3.98 -8.93
C ALA A 270 -4.40 2.81 -9.65
N SER A 271 -5.65 2.49 -9.32
CA SER A 271 -6.40 1.40 -9.96
C SER A 271 -6.47 1.57 -11.48
N SER A 272 -6.61 0.49 -12.22
CA SER A 272 -6.94 0.55 -13.65
C SER A 272 -8.44 0.77 -13.88
N ASP A 273 -9.30 0.07 -13.12
CA ASP A 273 -10.75 0.26 -13.12
C ASP A 273 -11.22 1.15 -11.94
N LYS A 274 -11.94 2.23 -12.28
CA LYS A 274 -12.50 3.20 -11.34
C LYS A 274 -13.86 3.66 -11.85
N ARG A 275 -14.89 3.46 -11.05
CA ARG A 275 -16.27 3.86 -11.37
C ARG A 275 -16.94 4.41 -10.12
N ASP A 276 -17.63 5.54 -10.27
CA ASP A 276 -18.41 6.21 -9.22
C ASP A 276 -17.63 6.48 -7.90
N GLY A 277 -16.31 6.65 -7.98
CA GLY A 277 -15.47 6.90 -6.80
C GLY A 277 -15.13 5.66 -5.97
N VAL A 278 -15.41 4.47 -6.51
CA VAL A 278 -14.94 3.16 -6.05
C VAL A 278 -14.01 2.59 -7.12
N GLY A 279 -13.03 1.80 -6.72
CA GLY A 279 -12.07 1.22 -7.65
C GLY A 279 -11.77 -0.21 -7.27
N SER A 280 -11.22 -0.95 -8.22
CA SER A 280 -10.87 -2.36 -8.06
C SER A 280 -9.77 -2.61 -7.02
N LEU A 281 -8.97 -1.58 -6.71
CA LEU A 281 -7.73 -1.67 -5.96
C LEU A 281 -6.77 -2.70 -6.58
N ASP A 282 -6.78 -2.76 -7.90
CA ASP A 282 -5.78 -3.48 -8.67
C ASP A 282 -5.43 -2.72 -9.95
N TYR A 283 -4.31 -3.12 -10.53
CA TYR A 283 -3.90 -2.72 -11.86
C TYR A 283 -3.94 -3.95 -12.76
N ASP A 284 -4.80 -3.88 -13.76
CA ASP A 284 -4.89 -4.83 -14.87
C ASP A 284 -4.49 -4.15 -16.18
N PRO A 285 -3.43 -4.62 -16.86
CA PRO A 285 -3.02 -4.05 -18.14
C PRO A 285 -4.08 -4.21 -19.24
N ARG A 286 -5.09 -5.08 -19.06
CA ARG A 286 -6.17 -5.33 -20.03
C ARG A 286 -7.30 -4.30 -19.96
N ASP A 287 -7.45 -3.62 -18.81
CA ASP A 287 -8.56 -2.68 -18.61
C ASP A 287 -8.46 -1.48 -19.56
N ALA A 288 -7.24 -1.07 -19.92
CA ALA A 288 -6.99 0.01 -20.89
C ALA A 288 -7.52 -0.33 -22.30
N GLU A 289 -7.76 -1.61 -22.59
CA GLU A 289 -8.25 -2.11 -23.87
C GLU A 289 -9.76 -2.38 -23.86
N SER A 290 -10.43 -2.31 -22.69
CA SER A 290 -11.84 -2.67 -22.54
C SER A 290 -12.79 -1.46 -22.59
N THR A 291 -13.87 -1.58 -23.37
CA THR A 291 -14.97 -0.60 -23.48
C THR A 291 -16.28 -1.12 -22.89
N GLU A 292 -16.22 -2.13 -22.03
CA GLU A 292 -17.43 -2.76 -21.49
C GLU A 292 -18.20 -1.80 -20.57
N LEU A 293 -19.44 -1.51 -20.98
CA LEU A 293 -20.45 -0.84 -20.17
C LEU A 293 -20.87 -1.77 -19.04
N CYS A 294 -20.48 -1.44 -17.81
CA CYS A 294 -21.01 -2.11 -16.63
C CYS A 294 -22.36 -1.50 -16.26
N LEU A 295 -23.37 -2.36 -16.08
CA LEU A 295 -24.73 -1.97 -15.75
C LEU A 295 -24.95 -1.69 -14.25
N PHE A 296 -23.98 -2.03 -13.39
CA PHE A 296 -24.07 -1.91 -11.94
C PHE A 296 -23.12 -0.82 -11.43
N SER A 297 -23.62 0.04 -10.53
CA SER A 297 -22.77 1.04 -9.86
C SER A 297 -22.06 0.39 -8.68
N PRO A 298 -20.73 0.50 -8.57
CA PRO A 298 -20.01 0.07 -7.37
C PRO A 298 -20.46 0.78 -6.08
N LEU A 299 -21.17 1.91 -6.17
CA LEU A 299 -21.75 2.57 -5.00
C LEU A 299 -22.90 1.76 -4.39
N ASP A 300 -23.53 0.85 -5.14
CA ASP A 300 -24.57 -0.02 -4.59
C ASP A 300 -24.01 -0.96 -3.51
N GLU A 301 -22.77 -1.44 -3.66
CA GLU A 301 -22.12 -2.23 -2.60
C GLU A 301 -21.86 -1.40 -1.33
N VAL A 302 -21.53 -0.11 -1.50
CA VAL A 302 -21.37 0.82 -0.38
C VAL A 302 -22.71 1.09 0.29
N ARG A 303 -23.78 1.27 -0.50
CA ARG A 303 -25.16 1.46 -0.04
C ARG A 303 -25.63 0.27 0.80
N GLU A 304 -25.52 -0.94 0.27
CA GLU A 304 -25.89 -2.18 0.96
C GLU A 304 -25.09 -2.35 2.25
N ARG A 305 -23.78 -2.08 2.22
CA ARG A 305 -22.95 -2.15 3.41
C ARG A 305 -23.40 -1.15 4.48
N VAL A 306 -23.63 0.11 4.09
CA VAL A 306 -24.01 1.18 5.01
C VAL A 306 -25.35 0.84 5.68
N LEU A 307 -26.33 0.38 4.92
CA LEU A 307 -27.65 0.01 5.44
C LEU A 307 -27.60 -1.29 6.26
N GLY A 308 -26.79 -2.27 5.88
CA GLY A 308 -26.70 -3.55 6.59
C GLY A 308 -25.90 -3.48 7.90
N VAL A 309 -24.71 -2.86 7.88
CA VAL A 309 -23.80 -2.82 9.04
C VAL A 309 -24.23 -1.80 10.08
N PHE A 310 -24.83 -0.68 9.66
CA PHE A 310 -25.19 0.41 10.56
C PHE A 310 -26.69 0.51 10.85
N ALA A 311 -27.52 -0.43 10.39
CA ALA A 311 -28.96 -0.49 10.68
C ALA A 311 -29.25 -0.24 12.17
N GLY A 312 -30.18 0.69 12.44
CA GLY A 312 -30.61 1.03 13.80
C GLY A 312 -29.56 1.73 14.68
N ARG A 313 -28.37 2.05 14.17
CA ARG A 313 -27.31 2.75 14.92
C ARG A 313 -27.37 4.26 14.71
N ALA A 314 -26.77 5.00 15.64
CA ALA A 314 -26.51 6.43 15.52
C ALA A 314 -25.03 6.70 15.82
N LEU A 315 -24.33 7.32 14.88
CA LEU A 315 -22.90 7.58 14.96
C LEU A 315 -22.52 8.81 14.14
N THR A 316 -21.38 9.44 14.46
CA THR A 316 -20.89 10.53 13.62
C THR A 316 -20.28 10.00 12.33
N PHE A 317 -20.16 10.85 11.31
CA PHE A 317 -19.51 10.47 10.06
C PHE A 317 -18.04 10.07 10.28
N ASP A 318 -17.31 10.71 11.20
CA ASP A 318 -15.94 10.33 11.52
C ASP A 318 -15.85 9.00 12.28
N ASP A 319 -16.80 8.70 13.16
CA ASP A 319 -16.88 7.39 13.84
C ASP A 319 -17.14 6.27 12.84
N LEU A 320 -18.08 6.48 11.91
CA LEU A 320 -18.40 5.52 10.84
C LEU A 320 -17.16 5.15 10.04
N ILE A 321 -16.41 6.15 9.59
CA ILE A 321 -15.19 5.94 8.81
C ILE A 321 -14.08 5.30 9.64
N SER A 322 -14.06 5.52 10.95
CA SER A 322 -13.09 4.93 11.86
C SER A 322 -13.36 3.45 12.14
N GLU A 323 -14.63 3.01 12.09
CA GLU A 323 -15.01 1.60 12.18
C GLU A 323 -14.77 0.82 10.88
N GLU A 324 -14.68 1.52 9.75
CA GLU A 324 -14.58 0.90 8.41
C GLU A 324 -13.13 0.61 7.98
N THR A 325 -12.40 -0.15 8.80
CA THR A 325 -10.98 -0.46 8.55
C THR A 325 -10.77 -1.62 7.57
N GLU A 326 -11.74 -2.51 7.44
CA GLU A 326 -11.60 -3.74 6.64
C GLU A 326 -12.12 -3.59 5.19
N THR A 327 -12.70 -2.44 4.84
CA THR A 327 -13.21 -2.18 3.49
C THR A 327 -12.19 -1.49 2.60
N THR A 328 -12.41 -1.57 1.30
CA THR A 328 -11.66 -0.82 0.28
C THR A 328 -12.26 0.55 -0.02
N PHE A 329 -13.48 0.82 0.48
CA PHE A 329 -14.25 2.01 0.18
C PHE A 329 -13.63 3.28 0.78
N THR A 330 -13.63 4.35 -0.01
CA THR A 330 -13.08 5.64 0.38
C THR A 330 -14.07 6.45 1.21
N LYS A 331 -13.56 7.38 2.03
CA LYS A 331 -14.40 8.37 2.75
C LYS A 331 -15.33 9.14 1.79
N SER A 332 -14.90 9.41 0.56
CA SER A 332 -15.74 10.04 -0.46
C SER A 332 -16.90 9.15 -0.93
N ALA A 333 -16.69 7.85 -1.09
CA ALA A 333 -17.74 6.92 -1.49
C ALA A 333 -18.84 6.84 -0.42
N TYR A 334 -18.47 6.60 0.84
CA TYR A 334 -19.42 6.64 1.97
C TYR A 334 -20.18 7.96 2.04
N ARG A 335 -19.46 9.09 1.91
CA ARG A 335 -20.07 10.42 1.94
C ARG A 335 -21.11 10.61 0.84
N ASN A 336 -20.84 10.11 -0.36
CA ASN A 336 -21.74 10.25 -1.50
C ASN A 336 -23.01 9.43 -1.28
N VAL A 337 -22.86 8.15 -0.91
CA VAL A 337 -23.99 7.26 -0.59
C VAL A 337 -24.83 7.81 0.55
N LEU A 338 -24.20 8.32 1.61
CA LEU A 338 -24.93 8.87 2.75
C LEU A 338 -25.79 10.09 2.37
N LEU A 339 -25.30 10.96 1.48
CA LEU A 339 -26.09 12.09 1.00
C LEU A 339 -27.27 11.63 0.14
N GLU A 340 -27.08 10.64 -0.73
CA GLU A 340 -28.17 10.05 -1.51
C GLU A 340 -29.23 9.38 -0.61
N LEU A 341 -28.80 8.60 0.39
CA LEU A 341 -29.68 7.96 1.36
C LEU A 341 -30.48 8.96 2.20
N GLU A 342 -29.95 10.16 2.45
CA GLU A 342 -30.67 11.22 3.16
C GLU A 342 -31.75 11.84 2.28
N GLU A 343 -31.48 12.07 1.00
CA GLU A 343 -32.46 12.52 0.01
C GLU A 343 -33.60 11.49 -0.15
N GLU A 344 -33.25 10.20 -0.12
CA GLU A 344 -34.19 9.07 -0.12
C GLU A 344 -34.90 8.86 1.24
N LYS A 345 -34.59 9.65 2.27
CA LYS A 345 -35.12 9.54 3.64
C LYS A 345 -34.87 8.17 4.29
N ARG A 346 -33.86 7.43 3.83
CA ARG A 346 -33.38 6.16 4.40
C ARG A 346 -32.54 6.36 5.66
N VAL A 347 -31.88 7.51 5.77
CA VAL A 347 -31.14 7.96 6.95
C VAL A 347 -31.56 9.37 7.32
N THR A 348 -31.37 9.74 8.58
CA THR A 348 -31.52 11.13 9.04
C THR A 348 -30.19 11.65 9.57
N MET A 349 -29.89 12.92 9.31
CA MET A 349 -28.62 13.53 9.72
C MET A 349 -28.82 14.82 10.51
N ASP A 350 -27.88 15.08 11.41
CA ASP A 350 -27.83 16.29 12.23
C ASP A 350 -26.42 16.92 12.14
N PRO A 351 -26.27 18.14 11.59
CA PRO A 351 -27.34 18.99 11.03
C PRO A 351 -27.94 18.42 9.72
N PRO A 352 -29.22 18.73 9.41
CA PRO A 352 -29.88 18.27 8.20
C PRO A 352 -29.28 18.89 6.92
N ALA A 353 -29.60 18.33 5.75
CA ALA A 353 -29.16 18.83 4.44
C ALA A 353 -29.35 20.34 4.22
N GLU A 354 -30.46 20.91 4.69
CA GLU A 354 -30.82 22.31 4.49
C GLU A 354 -29.83 23.26 5.19
N ASP A 355 -29.36 22.86 6.38
CA ASP A 355 -28.45 23.64 7.23
C ASP A 355 -26.97 23.44 6.88
N ARG A 356 -26.66 22.49 5.99
CA ARG A 356 -25.28 22.21 5.57
C ARG A 356 -24.90 23.02 4.33
N ARG A 357 -23.70 23.60 4.35
CA ARG A 357 -23.14 24.35 3.21
C ARG A 357 -22.94 23.44 2.00
N PHE A 358 -23.03 23.99 0.80
CA PHE A 358 -22.60 23.30 -0.42
C PHE A 358 -21.08 23.15 -0.47
N ARG A 359 -20.60 22.11 -1.14
CA ARG A 359 -19.18 21.95 -1.49
C ARG A 359 -18.77 22.96 -2.57
N PRO A 360 -17.47 23.26 -2.72
CA PRO A 360 -16.96 23.95 -3.90
C PRO A 360 -17.47 23.26 -5.18
N GLY A 361 -18.10 24.03 -6.08
CA GLY A 361 -18.80 23.51 -7.27
C GLY A 361 -20.32 23.45 -7.16
N GLY A 362 -20.90 23.58 -5.96
CA GLY A 362 -22.35 23.80 -5.78
C GLY A 362 -23.26 22.58 -5.98
N GLU A 363 -22.76 21.47 -6.51
CA GLU A 363 -23.60 20.30 -6.86
C GLU A 363 -24.05 19.46 -5.66
N ARG A 364 -23.24 19.38 -4.59
CA ARG A 364 -23.51 18.51 -3.43
C ARG A 364 -23.33 19.22 -2.09
N ARG A 365 -24.12 18.82 -1.09
CA ARG A 365 -23.96 19.29 0.30
C ARG A 365 -22.66 18.79 0.92
N SER A 366 -22.14 19.56 1.88
CA SER A 366 -21.02 19.16 2.73
C SER A 366 -21.50 18.17 3.79
N LEU A 367 -20.60 17.30 4.25
CA LEU A 367 -20.86 16.36 5.35
C LEU A 367 -19.73 16.47 6.37
N PRO A 368 -19.79 17.42 7.32
CA PRO A 368 -18.79 17.54 8.37
C PRO A 368 -18.60 16.21 9.12
N GLY A 369 -17.38 15.95 9.58
CA GLY A 369 -17.07 14.71 10.31
C GLY A 369 -17.92 14.49 11.55
N ALA A 370 -18.26 15.58 12.26
CA ALA A 370 -19.12 15.56 13.44
C ALA A 370 -20.62 15.40 13.14
N THR A 371 -21.04 15.32 11.88
CA THR A 371 -22.46 15.13 11.53
C THR A 371 -22.92 13.80 12.09
N THR A 372 -23.96 13.81 12.91
CA THR A 372 -24.57 12.58 13.43
C THR A 372 -25.47 11.98 12.37
N ILE A 373 -25.31 10.69 12.09
CA ILE A 373 -26.10 9.92 11.14
C ILE A 373 -26.91 8.91 11.93
N ARG A 374 -28.23 8.86 11.70
CA ARG A 374 -29.14 7.90 12.29
C ARG A 374 -29.71 7.02 11.18
N PHE A 375 -29.46 5.73 11.29
CA PHE A 375 -29.94 4.73 10.34
C PHE A 375 -31.30 4.22 10.78
N SER A 376 -32.27 4.27 9.88
CA SER A 376 -33.58 3.65 10.11
C SER A 376 -33.44 2.13 10.27
N VAL A 377 -34.33 1.53 11.05
CA VAL A 377 -34.43 0.07 11.23
C VAL A 377 -34.97 -0.58 9.97
#